data_AF-A0A7Y5KCM8-F1
#
_entry.id   AF-A0A7Y5KCM8-F1
#
_cell.length_a   1.000
_cell.length_b   1.000
_cell.length_c   1.000
_cell.angle_alpha   90.00
_cell.angle_beta   90.00
_cell.angle_gamma   90.00
#
_symmetry.space_group_name_H-M   'P 1'
#
loop_
_entity.id
_entity.type
_entity.pdbx_description
1 polymer ?
#
loop_
_entity_poly.entity_id
_entity_poly.type
_entity_poly.pdbx_seq_one_letter_code
_entity_poly.pdbx_strand_id
1 'polypeptide(L)' 'SDRELEVLHLVAEGLKNREIAESLFISENTVRSHLRNILDKLHVQNRLQAANLIKRT' A
#
# COMPACT_ATOMS: atom_id res chain seq x y z
N SER A 1 -4.34 9.89 -3.14
CA SER A 1 -4.54 9.59 -4.58
C SER A 1 -5.34 8.29 -4.67
N ASP A 2 -6.19 8.13 -5.67
CA ASP A 2 -6.97 6.90 -5.88
C ASP A 2 -6.06 5.68 -5.94
N ARG A 3 -4.91 5.81 -6.60
CA ARG A 3 -3.92 4.73 -6.71
C ARG A 3 -3.28 4.34 -5.38
N GLU A 4 -3.09 5.31 -4.49
CA GLU A 4 -2.56 5.03 -3.15
C GLU A 4 -3.60 4.29 -2.29
N LEU A 5 -4.88 4.58 -2.47
CA LEU A 5 -5.97 3.88 -1.77
C LEU A 5 -6.10 2.43 -2.25
N GLU A 6 -5.99 2.18 -3.56
CA GLU A 6 -5.95 0.83 -4.13
C GLU A 6 -4.77 0.02 -3.57
N VAL A 7 -3.56 0.61 -3.59
CA VAL A 7 -2.36 -0.02 -3.02
C VAL A 7 -2.56 -0.30 -1.52
N LEU A 8 -3.11 0.66 -0.76
CA LEU A 8 -3.33 0.50 0.67
C LEU A 8 -4.34 -0.61 1.00
N HIS A 9 -5.40 -0.79 0.21
CA HIS A 9 -6.35 -1.89 0.36
C HIS A 9 -5.69 -3.26 0.18
N LEU A 10 -4.96 -3.44 -0.92
CA LEU A 10 -4.27 -4.70 -1.20
C LEU A 10 -3.17 -5.01 -0.16
N VAL A 11 -2.55 -3.98 0.40
CA VAL A 11 -1.62 -4.11 1.54
C VAL A 11 -2.34 -4.63 2.79
N ALA A 12 -3.56 -4.14 3.06
CA ALA A 12 -4.37 -4.59 4.20
C ALA A 12 -4.84 -6.05 4.06
N GLU A 13 -5.05 -6.50 2.81
CA GLU A 13 -5.32 -7.91 2.46
C GLU A 13 -4.09 -8.81 2.61
N GLY A 14 -2.90 -8.24 2.76
CA GLY A 14 -1.66 -8.98 3.00
C GLY A 14 -0.84 -9.29 1.75
N LEU A 15 -1.19 -8.72 0.59
CA LEU A 15 -0.46 -8.95 -0.66
C LEU A 15 0.94 -8.35 -0.62
N LYS A 16 1.92 -9.04 -1.20
CA LYS A 16 3.29 -8.55 -1.42
C LYS A 16 3.32 -7.55 -2.56
N ASN A 17 4.38 -6.72 -2.61
CA ASN A 17 4.49 -5.68 -3.64
C ASN A 17 4.44 -6.22 -5.07
N ARG A 18 4.94 -7.45 -5.28
CA ARG A 18 4.85 -8.14 -6.57
C ARG A 18 3.41 -8.46 -6.96
N GLU A 19 2.64 -9.02 -6.03
CA GLU A 19 1.23 -9.36 -6.26
C GLU A 19 0.38 -8.10 -6.49
N ILE A 20 0.68 -7.02 -5.76
CA ILE A 20 0.05 -5.71 -5.98
C ILE A 20 0.41 -5.14 -7.35
N ALA A 21 1.69 -5.25 -7.74
CA ALA A 21 2.17 -4.79 -9.04
C ALA A 21 1.48 -5.53 -10.19
N GLU A 22 1.34 -6.85 -10.07
CA GLU A 22 0.60 -7.70 -11.01
C GLU A 22 -0.90 -7.33 -11.06
N SER A 23 -1.56 -7.19 -9.89
CA SER A 23 -2.99 -6.84 -9.79
C SER A 23 -3.31 -5.47 -10.37
N LEU A 24 -2.42 -4.49 -10.18
CA LEU A 24 -2.62 -3.13 -10.64
C LEU A 24 -1.96 -2.85 -12.01
N PHE A 25 -1.30 -3.82 -12.64
CA PHE A 25 -0.58 -3.63 -13.91
C PHE A 25 0.47 -2.49 -13.86
N ILE A 26 1.27 -2.44 -12.78
CA ILE A 26 2.35 -1.46 -12.59
C ILE A 26 3.64 -2.16 -12.15
N SER A 27 4.75 -1.43 -12.09
CA SER A 27 6.01 -2.02 -11.58
C SER A 27 6.00 -2.12 -10.05
N GLU A 28 6.73 -3.10 -9.50
CA GLU A 28 7.00 -3.17 -8.05
C GLU A 28 7.61 -1.88 -7.50
N ASN A 29 8.43 -1.20 -8.29
CA ASN A 29 9.03 0.08 -7.89
C ASN A 29 7.96 1.18 -7.75
N THR A 30 6.99 1.20 -8.66
CA THR A 30 5.82 2.09 -8.57
C THR A 30 5.02 1.81 -7.30
N VAL A 31 4.80 0.54 -6.95
CA VAL A 31 4.17 0.15 -5.68
C VAL A 31 4.97 0.65 -4.47
N ARG A 32 6.31 0.53 -4.49
CA ARG A 32 7.19 1.05 -3.42
C ARG A 32 7.06 2.57 -3.27
N SER A 33 6.97 3.31 -4.38
CA SER A 33 6.75 4.75 -4.37
C SER A 33 5.40 5.13 -3.77
N HIS A 34 4.32 4.45 -4.16
CA HIS A 34 3.00 4.64 -3.54
C HIS A 34 3.03 4.35 -2.04
N LEU A 35 3.66 3.24 -1.65
CA LEU A 35 3.83 2.88 -0.24
C LEU A 35 4.57 3.97 0.54
N ARG A 36 5.68 4.51 0.03
CA ARG A 36 6.39 5.61 0.69
C ARG A 36 5.45 6.79 0.95
N ASN A 37 4.73 7.23 -0.08
CA ASN A 37 3.80 8.35 0.05
C ASN A 37 2.66 8.05 1.04
N ILE A 38 2.14 6.81 1.06
CA ILE A 38 1.11 6.39 2.01
C ILE A 38 1.64 6.46 3.44
N LEU A 39 2.83 5.92 3.69
CA LEU A 39 3.45 5.93 5.02
C LEU A 39 3.67 7.37 5.51
N ASP A 40 4.16 8.25 4.63
CA ASP A 40 4.37 9.67 4.93
C ASP A 40 3.04 10.37 5.28
N LYS A 41 1.98 10.13 4.49
CA LYS A 41 0.65 10.73 4.68
C LYS A 41 -0.07 10.22 5.93
N LEU A 42 0.12 8.96 6.28
CA LEU A 42 -0.49 8.33 7.45
C LEU A 42 0.36 8.48 8.72
N HIS A 43 1.55 9.10 8.62
CA HIS A 43 2.51 9.25 9.72
C HIS A 43 2.88 7.92 10.40
N VAL A 44 3.02 6.85 9.60
CA VAL A 44 3.40 5.52 10.07
C VAL A 44 4.73 5.07 9.48
N GLN A 45 5.43 4.18 10.17
CA GLN A 45 6.81 3.82 9.83
C GLN A 45 6.91 2.58 8.93
N ASN A 46 5.86 1.77 8.85
CA ASN A 46 5.89 0.55 8.04
C ASN A 46 4.51 0.14 7.53
N ARG A 47 4.53 -0.73 6.52
CA ARG A 47 3.32 -1.22 5.86
C ARG A 47 2.37 -1.98 6.79
N LEU A 48 2.88 -2.59 7.87
CA LEU A 48 2.04 -3.34 8.81
C LEU A 48 1.21 -2.36 9.66
N GLN A 49 1.80 -1.25 10.08
CA GLN A 49 1.07 -0.16 10.71
C GLN A 49 0.00 0.40 9.77
N ALA A 50 0.34 0.65 8.49
CA ALA A 50 -0.63 1.10 7.49
C ALA A 50 -1.77 0.09 7.28
N ALA A 51 -1.48 -1.20 7.16
CA ALA A 51 -2.47 -2.27 7.04
C ALA A 51 -3.42 -2.32 8.25
N ASN A 52 -2.89 -2.16 9.46
CA ASN A 52 -3.68 -2.19 10.68
C ASN A 52 -4.64 -1.00 10.83
N LEU A 53 -4.36 0.15 10.20
CA LEU A 53 -5.27 1.29 10.21
C LEU A 53 -6.55 1.00 9.42
N ILE A 54 -6.43 0.32 8.26
CA ILE A 54 -7.59 -0.09 7.47
C ILE A 54 -8.44 -1.11 8.21
N LYS A 55 -7.82 -2.11 8.86
CA LYS A 55 -8.54 -3.17 9.60
C LYS A 55 -9.33 -2.69 10.83
N ARG A 56 -9.09 -1.45 11.28
CA ARG A 56 -9.75 -0.83 12.44
C ARG A 56 -10.99 -0.01 12.06
N THR A 57 -11.23 0.16 10.76
CA THR A 57 -12.35 0.96 10.21
C THR A 57 -13.36 0.01 9.60
#